data_AF-A0A2M9LGM6-F1
#
_entry.id   AF-A0A2M9LGM6-F1
#
_cell.length_a   1.000
_cell.length_b   1.000
_cell.length_c   1.000
_cell.angle_alpha   90.00
_cell.angle_beta   90.00
_cell.angle_gamma   90.00
#
_symmetry.space_group_name_H-M   'P 1'
#
loop_
_entity.id
_entity.type
_entity.pdbx_description
1 polymer ?
#
loop_
_entity_poly.entity_id
_entity_poly.type
_entity_poly.pdbx_seq_one_letter_code
_entity_poly.pdbx_strand_id
1 'polypeptide(L)'
;MGRPAGWMTELTGRSPMKSPGRPSTRREIERLFWGEIAKGLTSEDAAVTVGAAPAVGTRWFRHAGGMPQISLTVSGRYLSFAER
;
A
#
# COMPACT_ATOMS: atom_id res chain seq x y z
N MET A 1 3.29 5.47 35.44
CA MET A 1 1.87 5.76 35.73
C MET A 1 1.14 5.90 34.40
N GLY A 2 0.22 4.97 34.08
CA GLY A 2 -0.60 5.06 32.87
C GLY A 2 -1.69 6.12 33.00
N ARG A 3 -2.32 6.49 31.89
CA ARG A 3 -3.49 7.39 31.93
C ARG A 3 -4.70 6.62 32.47
N PRO A 4 -5.54 7.21 33.35
CA PRO A 4 -6.70 6.53 33.92
C PRO A 4 -7.75 6.24 32.85
N ALA A 5 -8.56 5.20 33.04
CA ALA A 5 -9.64 4.90 32.10
C ALA A 5 -10.59 6.10 31.96
N GLY A 6 -11.03 6.41 30.74
CA GLY A 6 -11.99 7.49 30.48
C GLY A 6 -11.42 8.91 30.37
N TRP A 7 -10.16 9.14 30.75
CA TRP A 7 -9.53 10.48 30.76
C TRP A 7 -9.66 11.25 29.44
N MET A 8 -9.57 10.54 28.31
CA MET A 8 -9.63 11.11 26.96
C MET A 8 -11.05 11.52 26.57
N THR A 9 -12.04 10.79 27.07
CA THR A 9 -13.47 11.08 26.85
C THR A 9 -13.88 12.30 27.66
N GLU A 10 -13.42 12.43 28.90
CA GLU A 10 -13.63 13.64 29.72
C GLU A 10 -13.03 14.89 29.06
N LEU A 11 -11.84 14.77 28.48
CA LEU A 11 -11.15 15.88 27.82
C LEU A 11 -11.74 16.27 26.46
N THR A 12 -12.20 15.30 25.67
CA THR A 12 -12.55 15.54 24.26
C THR A 12 -14.03 15.36 23.93
N GLY A 13 -14.85 14.92 24.89
CA GLY A 13 -16.28 14.65 24.70
C GLY A 13 -16.58 13.43 23.81
N ARG A 14 -15.57 12.67 23.39
CA ARG A 14 -15.70 11.49 22.53
C ARG A 14 -14.72 10.40 22.91
N SER A 15 -15.04 9.17 22.50
CA SER A 15 -14.12 8.04 22.64
C SER A 15 -12.78 8.30 21.93
N PRO A 16 -11.65 7.77 22.46
CA PRO A 16 -10.36 7.83 21.80
C PRO A 16 -10.44 7.38 20.33
N MET A 17 -9.91 8.19 19.41
CA MET A 17 -9.78 7.77 18.02
C MET A 17 -8.66 6.75 17.89
N LYS A 18 -8.92 5.66 17.15
CA LYS A 18 -7.86 4.74 16.72
C LYS A 18 -6.96 5.46 15.71
N SER A 19 -5.65 5.32 15.86
CA SER A 19 -4.72 5.80 14.83
C SER A 19 -5.06 5.11 13.49
N PRO A 20 -5.05 5.83 12.35
CA PRO A 20 -5.30 5.24 11.04
C PRO A 20 -4.31 4.12 10.64
N GLY A 21 -3.20 3.98 11.37
CA GLY A 21 -2.14 3.02 11.08
C GLY A 21 -1.16 3.54 10.04
N ARG A 22 -0.26 2.67 9.58
CA ARG A 22 0.71 2.99 8.51
C ARG A 22 -0.04 3.05 7.16
N PRO A 23 0.19 4.06 6.31
CA PRO A 23 -0.38 4.09 4.97
C PRO A 23 -0.01 2.83 4.18
N SER A 24 -0.98 2.22 3.50
CA SER A 24 -0.69 1.10 2.61
C SER A 24 0.01 1.58 1.33
N THR A 25 0.79 0.72 0.70
CA THR A 25 1.37 1.05 -0.60
C THR A 25 0.26 1.20 -1.66
N ARG A 26 0.47 2.10 -2.62
CA ARG A 26 -0.52 2.40 -3.66
C ARG A 26 -0.68 1.19 -4.58
N ARG A 27 -1.88 0.60 -4.59
CA ARG A 27 -2.23 -0.56 -5.45
C ARG A 27 -1.98 -0.31 -6.93
N GLU A 28 -2.12 0.93 -7.39
CA GLU A 28 -1.88 1.30 -8.78
C GLU A 28 -0.40 1.16 -9.17
N ILE A 29 0.52 1.61 -8.32
CA ILE A 29 1.97 1.45 -8.53
C ILE A 29 2.33 -0.04 -8.54
N GLU A 30 1.74 -0.82 -7.63
CA GLU A 30 1.96 -2.27 -7.59
C GLU A 30 1.46 -2.97 -8.86
N ARG A 31 0.35 -2.53 -9.46
CA ARG A 31 -0.12 -3.07 -10.75
C ARG A 31 0.84 -2.73 -11.89
N LEU A 32 1.30 -1.48 -11.96
CA LEU A 32 2.27 -1.07 -12.97
C LEU A 32 3.56 -1.90 -12.84
N PHE A 33 4.02 -2.13 -11.60
CA PHE A 33 5.19 -2.95 -11.32
C PHE A 33 5.04 -4.36 -11.93
N TRP A 34 3.93 -5.03 -11.65
CA TRP A 34 3.66 -6.35 -12.21
C TRP A 34 3.49 -6.34 -13.74
N GLY A 35 3.01 -5.23 -14.31
CA GLY A 35 3.00 -5.01 -15.75
C GLY A 35 4.41 -4.98 -16.35
N GLU A 36 5.37 -4.33 -15.70
CA GLU A 36 6.78 -4.32 -16.13
C GLU A 36 7.45 -5.69 -15.95
N ILE A 37 7.18 -6.40 -14.86
CA ILE A 37 7.64 -7.79 -14.66
C ILE A 37 7.13 -8.69 -15.80
N ALA A 38 5.86 -8.55 -16.19
CA ALA A 38 5.28 -9.33 -17.28
C ALA A 38 5.93 -9.04 -18.65
N LYS A 39 6.57 -7.88 -18.82
CA LYS A 39 7.39 -7.55 -20.00
C LYS A 39 8.80 -8.16 -19.94
N GLY A 40 9.18 -8.76 -18.82
CA GLY A 40 10.48 -9.41 -18.62
C GLY A 40 11.52 -8.57 -17.88
N LEU A 41 11.14 -7.44 -17.26
CA LEU A 41 12.06 -6.66 -16.44
C LEU A 41 12.43 -7.39 -15.14
N THR A 42 13.61 -7.08 -14.60
CA THR A 42 14.02 -7.52 -13.26
C THR A 42 13.17 -6.84 -12.18
N SER A 43 13.13 -7.41 -10.98
CA SER A 43 12.36 -6.84 -9.87
C SER A 43 12.85 -5.46 -9.45
N GLU A 44 14.15 -5.21 -9.53
CA GLU A 44 14.76 -3.91 -9.26
C GLU A 44 14.38 -2.90 -10.34
N ASP A 45 14.55 -3.24 -11.62
CA ASP A 45 14.29 -2.33 -12.74
C ASP A 45 12.81 -2.01 -12.88
N ALA A 46 11.94 -3.00 -12.70
CA ALA A 46 10.50 -2.79 -12.69
C ALA A 46 10.07 -1.82 -11.58
N ALA A 47 10.70 -1.89 -10.40
CA ALA A 47 10.42 -0.96 -9.31
C ALA A 47 10.86 0.47 -9.65
N VAL A 48 12.09 0.64 -10.15
CA VAL A 48 12.60 1.95 -10.57
C VAL A 48 11.70 2.56 -11.64
N THR A 49 11.27 1.75 -12.62
CA THR A 49 10.40 2.17 -13.73
C THR A 49 9.07 2.76 -13.23
N VAL A 50 8.51 2.22 -12.15
CA VAL A 50 7.25 2.71 -11.56
C VAL A 50 7.46 3.73 -10.43
N GLY A 51 8.68 4.21 -10.24
CA GLY A 51 9.03 5.21 -9.23
C GLY A 51 9.10 4.65 -7.80
N ALA A 52 9.23 3.33 -7.63
CA ALA A 52 9.49 2.68 -6.35
C ALA A 52 11.00 2.45 -6.14
N ALA A 53 11.43 2.39 -4.88
CA ALA A 53 12.82 2.03 -4.58
C ALA A 53 13.09 0.56 -4.99
N PRO A 54 14.29 0.22 -5.50
CA PRO A 54 14.62 -1.15 -5.92
C PRO A 54 14.34 -2.21 -4.86
N ALA A 55 14.69 -1.92 -3.59
CA ALA A 55 14.44 -2.82 -2.46
C ALA A 55 12.95 -3.12 -2.24
N VAL A 56 12.05 -2.20 -2.61
CA VAL A 56 10.60 -2.42 -2.57
C VAL A 56 10.17 -3.40 -3.66
N GLY A 57 10.73 -3.30 -4.87
CA GLY A 57 10.51 -4.24 -5.97
C GLY A 57 10.91 -5.66 -5.60
N THR A 58 12.14 -5.83 -5.11
CA THR A 58 12.63 -7.13 -4.63
C THR A 58 11.74 -7.69 -3.52
N ARG A 59 11.26 -6.83 -2.61
CA ARG A 59 10.33 -7.24 -1.53
C ARG A 59 8.99 -7.69 -2.10
N TRP A 60 8.37 -6.91 -2.98
CA TRP A 60 7.10 -7.28 -3.61
C TRP A 60 7.19 -8.61 -4.35
N PHE A 61 8.22 -8.79 -5.17
CA PHE A 61 8.43 -10.02 -5.93
C PHE A 61 8.54 -11.25 -5.02
N ARG A 62 9.37 -11.18 -3.97
CA ARG A 62 9.55 -12.30 -3.01
C ARG A 62 8.28 -12.57 -2.20
N HIS A 63 7.64 -11.53 -1.67
CA HIS A 63 6.42 -11.68 -0.87
C HIS A 63 5.27 -12.29 -1.66
N ALA A 64 5.23 -12.04 -2.97
CA ALA A 64 4.20 -12.53 -3.86
C ALA A 64 4.54 -13.87 -4.54
N GLY A 65 5.73 -14.44 -4.29
CA GLY A 65 6.18 -15.70 -4.89
C GLY A 65 6.49 -15.59 -6.39
N GLY A 66 6.84 -14.39 -6.86
CA GLY A 66 7.17 -14.14 -8.27
C GLY A 66 5.97 -13.93 -9.20
N MET A 67 4.75 -13.86 -8.68
CA MET A 67 3.53 -13.63 -9.46
C MET A 67 2.60 -12.62 -8.77
N PRO A 68 1.82 -11.81 -9.52
CA PRO A 68 0.92 -10.83 -8.92
C PRO A 68 -0.17 -11.48 -8.07
N GLN A 69 -0.31 -11.03 -6.81
CA GLN A 69 -1.40 -11.39 -5.90
C GLN A 69 -2.64 -10.48 -6.06
N ILE A 70 -2.57 -9.53 -7.00
CA ILE A 70 -3.62 -8.54 -7.27
C ILE A 70 -4.03 -8.63 -8.74
N SER A 71 -5.29 -8.30 -9.04
CA SER A 71 -5.70 -8.11 -10.43
C SER A 71 -4.98 -6.94 -11.05
N LEU A 72 -4.39 -7.16 -12.24
CA LEU A 72 -3.77 -6.13 -13.06
C LEU A 72 -4.81 -5.22 -13.74
N THR A 73 -6.05 -5.68 -13.85
CA THR A 73 -7.18 -4.86 -14.31
C THR A 73 -7.84 -4.11 -13.16
N VAL A 74 -8.26 -2.87 -13.42
CA VAL A 74 -8.97 -2.06 -12.44
C VAL A 74 -10.46 -2.44 -12.45
N SER A 75 -11.00 -2.76 -11.27
CA SER A 75 -12.44 -2.86 -11.09
C SER A 75 -13.01 -1.45 -10.99
N GLY A 76 -13.83 -1.03 -11.96
CA GLY A 76 -14.47 0.30 -11.98
C GLY A 76 -15.49 0.56 -10.87
N ARG A 77 -15.52 -0.28 -9.83
CA ARG A 77 -16.41 -0.13 -8.66
C ARG A 77 -15.93 0.94 -7.68
N TYR A 78 -14.66 1.34 -7.75
CA TYR A 78 -14.05 2.30 -6.84
C TYR A 78 -13.26 3.36 -7.59
N LEU A 79 -13.26 4.58 -7.05
CA LEU A 79 -12.40 5.68 -7.53
C LEU A 79 -10.92 5.29 -7.41
N SER A 80 -10.17 5.58 -8.46
CA SER A 80 -8.70 5.57 -8.49
C SER A 80 -8.12 6.62 -7.55
N PHE A 81 -6.80 6.59 -7.35
CA PHE A 81 -6.14 7.57 -6.50
C PHE A 81 -6.23 8.99 -7.08
N ALA A 82 -6.18 9.14 -8.41
CA ALA A 82 -6.33 10.44 -9.07
C ALA A 82 -7.76 11.01 -8.97
N GLU A 83 -8.76 10.14 -8.78
CA GLU A 83 -10.16 10.52 -8.66
C GLU A 83 -10.60 10.83 -7.21
N ARG A 84 -9.72 10.67 -6.22
CA ARG A 84 -9.99 10.92 -4.80
C ARG A 84 -9.29 12.19 -4.32
#